data_AF-A0A661V1L5-F1
#
_entry.id   AF-A0A661V1L5-F1
#
_cell.length_a   1.000
_cell.length_b   1.000
_cell.length_c   1.000
_cell.angle_alpha   90.00
_cell.angle_beta   90.00
_cell.angle_gamma   90.00
#
_symmetry.space_group_name_H-M   'P 1'
#
loop_
_entity.id
_entity.type
_entity.pdbx_description
1 polymer ?
#
loop_
_entity_poly.entity_id
_entity_poly.type
_entity_poly.pdbx_seq_one_letter_code
_entity_poly.pdbx_strand_id
1 'polypeptide(L)' 'TITVPAGTFECYHIVVYDAGSPDIYTNEFWFNADVKSSVKVMERDIWAGEEIRELTSYPGM' A
#
# COMPACT_ATOMS: atom_id res chain seq x y z
N THR A 1 6.81 8.61 -4.51
CA THR A 1 7.05 7.50 -5.46
C THR A 1 7.17 6.14 -4.79
N ILE A 2 6.67 5.10 -5.46
CA ILE A 2 6.88 3.68 -5.12
C ILE A 2 7.26 2.92 -6.39
N THR A 3 8.28 2.07 -6.30
CA THR A 3 8.74 1.20 -7.37
C THR A 3 8.33 -0.23 -7.07
N VAL A 4 7.66 -0.87 -8.03
CA VAL A 4 7.22 -2.26 -8.01
C VAL A 4 7.46 -2.87 -9.40
N PRO A 5 7.27 -4.17 -9.62
CA PRO A 5 7.54 -4.76 -10.93
C PRO A 5 6.72 -4.14 -12.08
N ALA A 6 5.52 -3.60 -11.81
CA ALA A 6 4.72 -2.88 -12.80
C ALA A 6 5.26 -1.50 -13.20
N GLY A 7 6.27 -0.97 -12.48
CA GLY A 7 6.88 0.34 -12.74
C GLY A 7 7.00 1.22 -11.50
N THR A 8 7.22 2.52 -11.74
CA THR A 8 7.34 3.53 -10.69
C THR A 8 6.14 4.47 -10.73
N PHE A 9 5.49 4.67 -9.59
CA PHE A 9 4.24 5.42 -9.48
C PHE A 9 4.31 6.49 -8.39
N GLU A 10 3.72 7.66 -8.63
CA GLU A 10 3.41 8.60 -7.54
C GLU A 10 2.17 8.13 -6.80
N CYS A 11 2.27 8.01 -5.48
CA CYS A 11 1.23 7.39 -4.67
C CYS A 11 0.86 8.26 -3.48
N TYR A 12 -0.42 8.23 -3.14
CA TYR A 12 -0.90 8.63 -1.83
C TYR A 12 -0.55 7.52 -0.84
N HIS A 13 0.05 7.90 0.29
CA HIS A 13 0.30 7.00 1.41
C HIS A 13 -0.87 7.09 2.38
N ILE A 14 -1.57 5.96 2.56
CA ILE A 14 -2.75 5.85 3.42
C ILE A 14 -2.40 4.89 4.54
N VAL A 15 -2.50 5.38 5.78
CA VAL A 15 -2.28 4.59 6.99
C VAL A 15 -3.64 4.33 7.63
N VAL A 16 -3.92 3.07 7.95
CA VAL A 16 -5.15 2.66 8.65
C VAL A 16 -4.80 2.31 10.09
N TYR A 17 -5.56 2.87 11.02
CA TYR A 17 -5.43 2.65 12.45
C TYR A 17 -6.48 1.67 12.96
N ASP A 18 -6.14 0.91 14.00
CA ASP A 18 -7.09 0.09 14.74
C ASP A 18 -8.12 0.99 15.42
N ALA A 19 -9.41 0.72 15.19
CA ALA A 19 -10.50 1.51 15.74
C ALA A 19 -10.64 1.38 17.27
N GLY A 20 -10.23 0.24 17.84
CA GLY A 20 -10.19 -0.02 19.28
C GLY A 20 -8.89 0.43 19.95
N SER A 21 -7.82 0.63 19.17
CA SER A 21 -6.52 1.10 19.66
C SER A 21 -5.93 2.12 18.67
N PRO A 22 -6.33 3.40 18.71
CA PRO A 22 -5.99 4.40 17.68
C PRO A 22 -4.50 4.72 17.56
N ASP A 23 -3.67 4.25 18.49
CA ASP A 23 -2.21 4.36 18.43
C ASP A 23 -1.55 3.22 17.64
N ILE A 24 -2.30 2.17 17.29
CA ILE A 24 -1.83 1.02 16.52
C ILE A 24 -2.28 1.21 15.07
N TYR A 25 -1.32 1.23 14.13
CA TYR A 25 -1.62 1.21 12.71
C TYR A 25 -1.52 -0.22 12.18
N THR A 26 -2.57 -0.67 11.50
CA THR A 26 -2.76 -2.07 11.10
C THR A 26 -2.41 -2.31 9.64
N ASN A 27 -2.53 -1.29 8.79
CA ASN A 27 -2.24 -1.41 7.37
C ASN A 27 -1.69 -0.11 6.79
N GLU A 28 -0.84 -0.25 5.76
CA GLU A 28 -0.41 0.84 4.90
C GLU A 28 -0.71 0.51 3.44
N PHE A 29 -1.28 1.49 2.73
CA PHE A 29 -1.57 1.41 1.30
C PHE A 29 -0.86 2.52 0.57
N TRP A 30 -0.21 2.18 -0.54
CA TRP A 30 0.28 3.17 -1.50
C TRP A 30 -0.65 3.17 -2.69
N PHE A 31 -1.56 4.14 -2.75
CA PHE A 31 -2.60 4.23 -3.79
C PHE A 31 -2.17 5.18 -4.90
N ASN A 32 -2.24 4.72 -6.15
CA ASN A 32 -2.05 5.58 -7.33
C ASN A 32 -3.42 5.81 -8.00
N ALA A 33 -3.75 7.09 -8.23
CA ALA A 33 -5.04 7.49 -8.77
C ALA A 33 -5.22 7.15 -10.26
N ASP A 34 -4.14 7.12 -11.02
CA ASP A 34 -4.16 6.81 -12.45
C ASP A 34 -4.45 5.33 -12.70
N VAL A 35 -3.80 4.45 -11.92
CA VAL A 35 -4.03 3.00 -11.88
C VAL A 35 -5.35 2.66 -11.18
N LYS A 36 -5.87 3.57 -10.34
CA LYS A 36 -7.06 3.39 -9.50
C LYS A 36 -6.95 2.17 -8.58
N SER A 37 -5.73 1.86 -8.13
CA SER A 37 -5.45 0.72 -7.26
C SER A 37 -4.26 1.01 -6.35
N SER A 38 -4.18 0.28 -5.23
CA SER A 38 -2.98 0.27 -4.41
C SER A 38 -1.84 -0.43 -5.18
N VAL A 39 -0.70 0.23 -5.34
CA VAL A 39 0.49 -0.33 -5.97
C VAL A 39 1.27 -1.23 -5.01
N LYS A 40 1.15 -0.97 -3.70
CA LYS A 40 1.76 -1.74 -2.61
C LYS A 40 0.83 -1.75 -1.41
N VAL A 41 0.84 -2.85 -0.65
CA VAL A 41 0.15 -2.98 0.64
C VAL A 41 1.09 -3.63 1.66
N MET A 42 1.17 -3.03 2.84
CA MET A 42 1.86 -3.60 3.99
C MET A 42 0.84 -3.84 5.11
N GLU A 43 0.79 -5.06 5.62
CA GLU A 43 0.11 -5.39 6.87
C GLU A 43 1.06 -5.08 8.04
N ARG A 44 0.54 -4.48 9.10
CA ARG A 44 1.30 -3.98 10.25
C ARG A 44 0.84 -4.55 11.58
N ASP A 45 -0.15 -5.43 11.55
CA ASP A 45 -0.55 -6.23 12.72
C ASP A 45 0.58 -7.14 13.21
N ILE A 46 1.57 -7.44 12.36
CA ILE A 46 2.79 -8.14 12.75
C ILE A 46 3.96 -7.17 13.01
N TRP A 47 4.81 -7.52 13.98
CA TRP A 47 5.83 -6.62 14.56
C TRP A 47 6.85 -6.03 13.57
N ALA A 48 7.11 -6.69 12.44
CA ALA A 48 8.04 -6.20 11.40
C ALA A 48 7.32 -5.48 10.24
N GLY A 49 6.00 -5.59 10.17
CA GLY A 49 5.23 -5.39 8.94
C GLY A 49 5.52 -6.44 7.88
N GLU A 50 4.47 -6.92 7.21
CA GLU A 50 4.59 -7.84 6.07
C GLU A 50 4.08 -7.18 4.82
N GLU A 51 4.88 -7.25 3.76
CA GLU A 51 4.42 -6.90 2.44
C GLU A 51 3.52 -8.02 1.92
N ILE A 52 2.22 -7.74 1.85
CA ILE A 52 1.23 -8.72 1.41
C ILE A 52 0.86 -8.55 -0.07
N ARG A 53 1.27 -7.43 -0.69
CA ARG A 53 0.99 -7.17 -2.11
C ARG A 53 1.93 -6.13 -2.73
N GLU A 54 2.38 -6.45 -3.94
CA GLU A 54 2.92 -5.50 -4.91
C GLU A 54 2.20 -5.63 -6.26
N LEU A 55 2.08 -4.51 -6.98
CA LEU A 55 1.53 -4.50 -8.32
C LEU A 55 2.59 -5.02 -9.31
N THR A 56 2.31 -6.18 -9.89
CA THR A 56 3.21 -6.83 -10.83
C THR A 56 2.97 -6.43 -12.29
N SER A 57 1.71 -6.15 -12.63
CA SER A 57 1.32 -5.61 -13.93
C SER A 57 -0.03 -4.91 -13.81
N TYR A 58 -0.31 -4.03 -14.76
CA TYR A 58 -1.63 -3.47 -14.99
C TYR A 58 -1.78 -3.26 -16.51
N PRO A 59 -2.99 -3.42 -17.07
CA PRO A 59 -3.23 -3.00 -18.44
C PRO A 59 -3.12 -1.47 -18.44
N GLY A 60 -1.92 -0.96 -18.75
CA GLY A 60 -1.65 0.47 -18.76
C GLY A 60 -2.58 1.21 -19.72
N MET A 61 -2.88 2.46 -19.33
CA MET A 61 -3.72 3.49 -19.98
C MET A 61 -4.07 3.27 -21.45
#